data_AF-A0A8B8JRY0-F1
#
_entry.id   AF-A0A8B8JRY0-F1
#
_cell.length_a   1.000
_cell.length_b   1.000
_cell.length_c   1.000
_cell.angle_alpha   90.00
_cell.angle_beta   90.00
_cell.angle_gamma   90.00
#
_symmetry.space_group_name_H-M   'P 1'
#
loop_
_entity.id
_entity.type
_entity.pdbx_description
1 polymer ?
#
loop_
_entity_poly.entity_id
_entity_poly.type
_entity_poly.pdbx_seq_one_letter_code
_entity_poly.pdbx_strand_id
1 'polypeptide(L)'
;MSDNITKDLVFLVLQYFDEEDLKEASHALERESGLYFDLKYFEDMVLEGMWDDAENYLSVFTKVKDNNHSIKIYFEMRKQKYFEALDNNERYKALDILLKDLKVFARGNEELFKELTLLLTVDDIREIKSTYENANSARKELMVEIKKIILQHPLLDGKLNFPVIRSHRLRNLLNERFHSIS
;
A
#
# COMPACT_ATOMS: atom_id res chain seq x y z
N MET A 1 -6.21 -29.62 -5.60
CA MET A 1 -7.15 -29.85 -4.48
C MET A 1 -6.62 -29.33 -3.14
N SER A 2 -5.30 -29.26 -2.92
CA SER A 2 -4.67 -28.74 -1.69
C SER A 2 -4.69 -27.21 -1.53
N ASP A 3 -4.57 -26.45 -2.63
CA ASP A 3 -4.40 -24.98 -2.56
C ASP A 3 -5.65 -24.25 -2.05
N ASN A 4 -6.83 -24.81 -2.29
CA ASN A 4 -8.09 -24.21 -1.85
C ASN A 4 -8.27 -24.28 -0.32
N ILE A 5 -7.82 -25.38 0.30
CA ILE A 5 -7.94 -25.59 1.75
C ILE A 5 -7.03 -24.62 2.51
N THR A 6 -5.80 -24.42 2.03
CA THR A 6 -4.85 -23.50 2.66
C THR A 6 -5.38 -22.06 2.61
N LYS A 7 -5.94 -21.64 1.47
CA LYS A 7 -6.59 -20.33 1.31
C LYS A 7 -7.76 -20.17 2.27
N ASP A 8 -8.67 -21.14 2.31
CA ASP A 8 -9.85 -21.11 3.19
C ASP A 8 -9.44 -21.03 4.67
N LEU A 9 -8.40 -21.77 5.08
CA LEU A 9 -7.86 -21.72 6.45
C LEU A 9 -7.30 -20.34 6.80
N VAL A 10 -6.55 -19.71 5.90
CA VAL A 10 -6.04 -18.35 6.13
C VAL A 10 -7.19 -17.37 6.37
N PHE A 11 -8.26 -17.43 5.57
CA PHE A 11 -9.41 -16.55 5.80
C PHE A 11 -10.18 -16.84 7.09
N LEU A 12 -10.27 -18.11 7.51
CA LEU A 12 -10.84 -18.46 8.82
C LEU A 12 -10.01 -17.89 9.98
N VAL A 13 -8.68 -17.90 9.86
CA VAL A 13 -7.77 -17.33 10.87
C VAL A 13 -7.84 -15.81 10.85
N LEU A 14 -7.87 -15.17 9.68
CA LEU A 14 -8.05 -13.72 9.55
C LEU A 14 -9.38 -13.27 10.18
N GLN A 15 -10.48 -13.99 9.92
CA GLN A 15 -11.77 -13.70 10.57
C GLN A 15 -11.64 -13.80 12.10
N TYR A 16 -10.97 -14.83 12.61
CA TYR A 16 -10.78 -14.98 14.05
C TYR A 16 -9.94 -13.84 14.65
N PHE A 17 -8.88 -13.40 13.97
CA PHE A 17 -8.08 -12.26 14.42
C PHE A 17 -8.88 -10.97 14.45
N ASP A 18 -9.70 -10.70 13.43
CA ASP A 18 -10.59 -9.53 13.41
C ASP A 18 -11.61 -9.56 14.56
N GLU A 19 -12.26 -10.71 14.80
CA GLU A 19 -13.22 -10.89 15.90
C GLU A 19 -12.62 -10.66 17.30
N GLU A 20 -11.31 -10.87 17.45
CA GLU A 20 -10.56 -10.71 18.70
C GLU A 20 -9.75 -9.39 18.76
N ASP A 21 -9.93 -8.49 17.78
CA ASP A 21 -9.19 -7.22 17.63
C ASP A 21 -7.65 -7.39 17.56
N LEU A 22 -7.18 -8.53 17.03
CA LEU A 22 -5.76 -8.88 16.85
C LEU A 22 -5.20 -8.30 15.53
N LYS A 23 -5.27 -6.97 15.38
CA LYS A 23 -4.96 -6.25 14.13
C LYS A 23 -3.55 -6.51 13.60
N GLU A 24 -2.53 -6.44 14.46
CA GLU A 24 -1.15 -6.68 14.05
C GLU A 24 -0.95 -8.09 13.48
N ALA A 25 -1.60 -9.09 14.09
CA ALA A 25 -1.56 -10.47 13.63
C ALA A 25 -2.30 -10.64 12.29
N SER A 26 -3.42 -9.94 12.09
CA SER A 26 -4.14 -9.91 10.80
C SER A 26 -3.24 -9.38 9.69
N HIS A 27 -2.67 -8.19 9.87
CA HIS A 27 -1.82 -7.56 8.84
C HIS A 27 -0.52 -8.33 8.61
N ALA A 28 0.05 -8.98 9.63
CA ALA A 28 1.17 -9.89 9.44
C ALA A 28 0.79 -11.08 8.56
N LEU A 29 -0.35 -11.71 8.82
CA LEU A 29 -0.84 -12.85 8.03
C LEU A 29 -1.23 -12.44 6.60
N GLU A 30 -1.81 -11.26 6.40
CA GLU A 30 -2.05 -10.67 5.07
C GLU A 30 -0.75 -10.53 4.27
N ARG A 31 0.29 -9.95 4.89
CA ARG A 31 1.61 -9.77 4.27
C ARG A 31 2.31 -11.08 3.97
N GLU A 32 2.23 -12.07 4.87
CA GLU A 32 2.91 -13.35 4.67
C GLU A 32 2.17 -14.22 3.65
N SER A 33 0.84 -14.16 3.63
CA SER A 33 0.03 -14.98 2.71
C SER A 33 -0.14 -14.36 1.32
N GLY A 34 -0.19 -13.03 1.21
CA GLY A 34 -0.48 -12.31 -0.04
C GLY A 34 -1.87 -12.60 -0.62
N LEU A 35 -2.79 -13.14 0.19
CA LEU A 35 -4.12 -13.60 -0.22
C LEU A 35 -5.21 -12.52 -0.15
N TYR A 36 -5.06 -11.56 0.76
CA TYR A 36 -6.00 -10.46 0.98
C TYR A 36 -5.26 -9.15 1.09
N PHE A 37 -5.68 -8.16 0.31
CA PHE A 37 -5.16 -6.79 0.35
C PHE A 37 -6.19 -5.94 1.11
N ASP A 38 -5.86 -5.59 2.34
CA ASP A 38 -6.63 -4.65 3.14
C ASP A 38 -6.38 -3.23 2.62
N LEU A 39 -7.31 -2.79 1.77
CA LEU A 39 -7.29 -1.45 1.19
C LEU A 39 -7.44 -0.35 2.24
N LYS A 40 -8.13 -0.62 3.36
CA LYS A 40 -8.32 0.37 4.41
C LYS A 40 -7.02 0.54 5.20
N TYR A 41 -6.36 -0.56 5.56
CA TYR A 41 -5.04 -0.52 6.19
C TYR A 41 -4.00 0.19 5.31
N PHE A 42 -3.96 -0.12 4.02
CA PHE A 42 -3.09 0.58 3.08
C PHE A 42 -3.40 2.08 2.96
N GLU A 43 -4.69 2.45 2.89
CA GLU A 43 -5.15 3.84 2.89
C GLU A 43 -4.69 4.60 4.14
N ASP A 44 -4.80 3.99 5.32
CA ASP A 44 -4.36 4.61 6.57
C ASP A 44 -2.84 4.86 6.59
N MET A 45 -2.03 3.89 6.13
CA MET A 45 -0.57 4.08 6.01
C MET A 45 -0.20 5.25 5.07
N VAL A 46 -0.88 5.39 3.94
CA VAL A 46 -0.66 6.48 2.98
C VAL A 46 -1.06 7.83 3.57
N LEU A 47 -2.21 7.91 4.27
CA LEU A 47 -2.68 9.15 4.88
C LEU A 47 -1.78 9.62 6.03
N GLU A 48 -1.22 8.68 6.79
CA GLU A 48 -0.26 8.97 7.86
C GLU A 48 1.16 9.28 7.32
N GLY A 49 1.43 8.99 6.05
CA GLY A 49 2.74 9.21 5.42
C GLY A 49 3.77 8.15 5.80
N MET A 50 3.33 6.95 6.19
CA MET A 50 4.18 5.79 6.47
C MET A 50 4.58 5.13 5.15
N TRP A 51 5.36 5.87 4.35
CA TRP A 51 5.68 5.51 2.96
C TRP A 51 6.41 4.18 2.82
N ASP A 52 7.35 3.90 3.73
CA ASP A 52 8.14 2.66 3.71
C ASP A 52 7.27 1.45 4.06
N ASP A 53 6.35 1.59 5.03
CA ASP A 53 5.42 0.53 5.42
C ASP A 53 4.37 0.27 4.33
N ALA A 54 3.82 1.33 3.74
CA ALA A 54 2.90 1.23 2.61
C ALA A 54 3.57 0.54 1.41
N GLU A 55 4.82 0.89 1.11
CA GLU A 55 5.58 0.26 0.03
C GLU A 55 5.87 -1.22 0.34
N ASN A 56 6.31 -1.53 1.56
CA ASN A 56 6.56 -2.90 2.01
C ASN A 56 5.30 -3.76 1.93
N TYR A 57 4.15 -3.24 2.36
CA TYR A 57 2.86 -3.91 2.25
C TYR A 57 2.49 -4.20 0.79
N LEU A 58 2.55 -3.17 -0.08
CA LEU A 58 2.25 -3.31 -1.51
C LEU A 58 3.16 -4.34 -2.20
N SER A 59 4.43 -4.42 -1.78
CA SER A 59 5.45 -5.28 -2.38
C SER A 59 5.16 -6.77 -2.33
N VAL A 60 4.29 -7.20 -1.40
CA VAL A 60 3.79 -8.58 -1.29
C VAL A 60 2.91 -8.93 -2.49
N PHE A 61 2.16 -7.96 -3.00
CA PHE A 61 1.12 -8.18 -4.01
C PHE A 61 1.56 -7.80 -5.42
N THR A 62 2.46 -6.84 -5.55
CA THR A 62 3.00 -6.42 -6.85
C THR A 62 4.37 -5.75 -6.71
N LYS A 63 5.26 -6.00 -7.67
CA LYS A 63 6.57 -5.34 -7.79
C LYS A 63 6.47 -4.10 -8.66
N VAL A 64 7.45 -3.21 -8.50
CA VAL A 64 7.51 -1.90 -9.18
C VAL A 64 7.27 -1.98 -10.70
N LYS A 65 7.74 -3.05 -11.36
CA LYS A 65 7.71 -3.19 -12.83
C LYS A 65 6.74 -4.25 -13.35
N ASP A 66 5.87 -4.80 -12.51
CA ASP A 66 4.98 -5.89 -12.93
C ASP A 66 3.98 -5.45 -14.01
N ASN A 67 3.45 -4.22 -13.92
CA ASN A 67 2.59 -3.61 -14.94
C ASN A 67 2.50 -2.09 -14.76
N ASN A 68 1.79 -1.41 -15.67
CA ASN A 68 1.63 0.05 -15.67
C ASN A 68 0.90 0.58 -14.42
N HIS A 69 -0.04 -0.18 -13.85
CA HIS A 69 -0.72 0.21 -12.61
C HIS A 69 0.26 0.20 -11.44
N SER A 70 1.10 -0.84 -11.33
CA SER A 70 2.13 -0.93 -10.30
C SER A 70 3.15 0.20 -10.44
N ILE A 71 3.69 0.42 -11.65
CA ILE A 71 4.61 1.53 -11.93
C ILE A 71 4.02 2.85 -11.46
N LYS A 72 2.75 3.12 -11.77
CA LYS A 72 2.06 4.35 -11.41
C LYS A 72 1.90 4.51 -9.89
N ILE A 73 1.47 3.46 -9.17
CA ILE A 73 1.30 3.53 -7.69
C ILE A 73 2.63 3.84 -7.00
N TYR A 74 3.68 3.05 -7.29
CA TYR A 74 5.01 3.27 -6.69
C TYR A 74 5.59 4.64 -7.04
N PHE A 75 5.44 5.06 -8.29
CA PHE A 75 5.92 6.37 -8.73
C PHE A 75 5.25 7.51 -7.94
N GLU A 76 3.93 7.52 -7.82
CA GLU A 76 3.23 8.62 -7.15
C GLU A 76 3.48 8.63 -5.63
N MET A 77 3.57 7.47 -4.97
CA MET A 77 3.94 7.38 -3.54
C MET A 77 5.34 7.95 -3.30
N ARG A 78 6.34 7.52 -4.06
CA ARG A 78 7.73 7.99 -3.93
C ARG A 78 7.88 9.47 -4.27
N LYS A 79 7.09 9.95 -5.23
CA LYS A 79 7.04 11.38 -5.61
C LYS A 79 6.44 12.23 -4.49
N GLN A 80 5.38 11.76 -3.83
CA GLN A 80 4.81 12.45 -2.68
C GLN A 80 5.77 12.45 -1.48
N LYS A 81 6.41 11.31 -1.19
CA LYS A 81 7.50 11.21 -0.19
C LYS A 81 8.62 12.24 -0.46
N TYR A 82 8.97 12.42 -1.74
CA TYR A 82 9.93 13.42 -2.18
C TYR A 82 9.47 14.86 -1.93
N PHE A 83 8.23 15.20 -2.29
CA PHE A 83 7.67 16.54 -2.05
C PHE A 83 7.59 16.87 -0.56
N GLU A 84 7.24 15.90 0.28
CA GLU A 84 7.21 16.10 1.73
C GLU A 84 8.60 16.34 2.31
N ALA A 85 9.63 15.65 1.82
CA ALA A 85 11.00 15.94 2.22
C ALA A 85 11.42 17.37 1.83
N LEU A 86 11.00 17.87 0.66
CA LEU A 86 11.27 19.24 0.25
C LEU A 86 10.50 20.27 1.08
N ASP A 87 9.20 20.05 1.32
CA ASP A 87 8.31 20.94 2.11
C ASP A 87 8.80 21.05 3.57
N ASN A 88 9.41 19.98 4.10
CA ASN A 88 10.07 19.98 5.41
C ASN A 88 11.52 20.52 5.40
N ASN A 89 11.99 21.04 4.27
CA ASN A 89 13.38 21.49 4.06
C ASN A 89 14.46 20.41 4.29
N GLU A 90 14.12 19.13 4.18
CA GLU A 90 15.00 17.98 4.31
C GLU A 90 15.73 17.66 2.98
N ARG A 91 16.53 18.60 2.47
CA ARG A 91 17.15 18.53 1.12
C ARG A 91 17.99 17.27 0.86
N TYR A 92 18.76 16.82 1.86
CA TYR A 92 19.55 15.59 1.73
C TYR A 92 18.67 14.35 1.57
N LYS A 93 17.56 14.28 2.31
CA LYS A 93 16.59 13.18 2.21
C LYS A 93 15.86 13.23 0.87
N ALA A 94 15.46 14.42 0.42
CA ALA A 94 14.85 14.62 -0.89
C ALA A 94 15.80 14.15 -2.02
N LEU A 95 17.10 14.51 -1.95
CA LEU A 95 18.10 14.04 -2.90
C LEU A 95 18.27 12.51 -2.86
N ASP A 96 18.27 11.91 -1.67
CA ASP A 96 18.36 10.46 -1.50
C ASP A 96 17.18 9.74 -2.16
N ILE A 97 15.94 10.21 -1.91
CA ILE A 97 14.72 9.71 -2.54
C ILE A 97 14.79 9.88 -4.06
N LEU A 98 15.23 11.04 -4.56
CA LEU A 98 15.34 11.28 -6.00
C LEU A 98 16.28 10.26 -6.68
N LEU A 99 17.43 9.98 -6.06
CA LEU A 99 18.46 9.12 -6.63
C LEU A 99 18.16 7.62 -6.48
N LYS A 100 17.61 7.19 -5.34
CA LYS A 100 17.35 5.78 -5.04
C LYS A 100 15.96 5.34 -5.51
N ASP A 101 14.95 6.17 -5.28
CA ASP A 101 13.55 5.76 -5.40
C ASP A 101 12.95 6.20 -6.73
N LEU A 102 13.27 7.42 -7.19
CA LEU A 102 12.65 8.01 -8.38
C LEU A 102 13.46 7.81 -9.67
N LYS A 103 14.77 7.64 -9.58
CA LYS A 103 15.66 7.46 -10.76
C LYS A 103 15.26 6.29 -11.66
N VAL A 104 14.67 5.23 -11.10
CA VAL A 104 14.19 4.08 -11.87
C VAL A 104 13.10 4.43 -12.89
N PHE A 105 12.38 5.53 -12.68
CA PHE A 105 11.29 6.02 -13.55
C PHE A 105 11.75 7.08 -14.56
N ALA A 106 13.02 7.53 -14.48
CA ALA A 106 13.54 8.59 -15.34
C ALA A 106 13.61 8.17 -16.83
N ARG A 107 13.83 6.88 -17.11
CA ARG A 107 13.88 6.37 -18.48
C ARG A 107 12.50 6.52 -19.13
N GLY A 108 12.40 7.39 -20.13
CA GLY A 108 11.14 7.73 -20.80
C GLY A 108 10.39 8.93 -20.19
N ASN A 109 10.93 9.54 -19.12
CA ASN A 109 10.36 10.73 -18.46
C ASN A 109 11.46 11.73 -18.07
N GLU A 110 12.34 12.06 -19.02
CA GLU A 110 13.53 12.88 -18.76
C GLU A 110 13.19 14.31 -18.32
N GLU A 111 12.16 14.93 -18.93
CA GLU A 111 11.69 16.27 -18.55
C GLU A 111 11.15 16.30 -17.12
N LEU A 112 10.38 15.28 -16.73
CA LEU A 112 9.89 15.15 -15.34
C LEU A 112 11.05 15.04 -14.35
N PHE A 113 12.11 14.31 -14.70
CA PHE A 113 13.27 14.19 -13.82
C PHE A 113 14.06 15.50 -13.71
N LYS A 114 14.13 16.29 -14.78
CA LYS A 114 14.69 17.66 -14.74
C LYS A 114 13.87 18.56 -13.83
N GLU A 115 12.54 18.52 -13.94
CA GLU A 115 11.63 19.28 -13.08
C GLU A 115 11.82 18.89 -11.60
N LEU A 116 11.86 17.59 -11.30
CA LEU A 116 12.13 17.11 -9.94
C LEU A 116 13.48 17.61 -9.44
N THR A 117 14.52 17.59 -10.28
CA THR A 117 15.85 18.10 -9.91
C THR A 117 15.84 19.61 -9.65
N LEU A 118 15.09 20.39 -10.43
CA LEU A 118 14.94 21.83 -10.24
C LEU A 118 14.28 22.16 -8.89
N LEU A 119 13.33 21.35 -8.43
CA LEU A 119 12.70 21.54 -7.13
C LEU A 119 13.69 21.45 -5.94
N LEU A 120 14.86 20.81 -6.10
CA LEU A 120 15.90 20.82 -5.07
C LEU A 120 16.50 22.21 -4.83
N THR A 121 16.46 23.09 -5.84
CA THR A 121 17.17 24.38 -5.81
C THR A 121 16.31 25.54 -5.31
N VAL A 122 15.00 25.36 -5.15
CA VAL A 122 14.07 26.41 -4.66
C VAL A 122 13.80 26.26 -3.18
N ASP A 123 13.68 27.37 -2.45
CA ASP A 123 13.42 27.34 -1.01
C ASP A 123 12.01 26.86 -0.69
N ASP A 124 11.00 27.32 -1.44
CA ASP A 124 9.63 26.80 -1.37
C ASP A 124 9.24 26.11 -2.69
N ILE A 125 8.83 24.84 -2.62
CA ILE A 125 8.36 24.08 -3.78
C ILE A 125 7.13 24.70 -4.42
N ARG A 126 6.35 25.51 -3.69
CA ARG A 126 5.17 26.22 -4.18
C ARG A 126 5.51 27.29 -5.22
N GLU A 127 6.76 27.75 -5.30
CA GLU A 127 7.23 28.66 -6.35
C GLU A 127 7.15 28.03 -7.75
N ILE A 128 7.37 26.72 -7.82
CA ILE A 128 7.29 25.95 -9.09
C ILE A 128 5.97 25.18 -9.15
N LYS A 129 5.51 24.64 -8.02
CA LYS A 129 4.33 23.79 -7.91
C LYS A 129 3.24 24.47 -7.09
N SER A 130 2.65 25.52 -7.65
CA SER A 130 1.61 26.33 -6.98
C SER A 130 0.34 25.56 -6.58
N THR A 131 0.10 24.38 -7.17
CA THR A 131 -1.02 23.52 -6.79
C THR A 131 -0.76 22.67 -5.54
N TYR A 132 0.48 22.61 -5.06
CA TYR A 132 0.81 21.89 -3.83
C TYR A 132 0.52 22.80 -2.63
N GLU A 133 -0.45 22.42 -1.80
CA GLU A 133 -0.82 23.21 -0.62
C GLU A 133 -0.03 22.75 0.62
N ASN A 134 -0.28 21.51 1.06
CA ASN A 134 0.39 20.88 2.20
C ASN A 134 0.39 19.35 2.04
N ALA A 135 1.21 18.66 2.85
CA ALA A 135 1.32 17.21 2.83
C ALA A 135 -0.02 16.49 3.05
N ASN A 136 -0.85 16.97 3.99
CA ASN A 136 -2.10 16.30 4.35
C ASN A 136 -3.14 16.34 3.22
N SER A 137 -3.31 17.47 2.53
CA SER A 137 -4.22 17.56 1.37
C SER A 137 -3.66 16.76 0.20
N ALA A 138 -2.36 16.87 -0.08
CA ALA A 138 -1.70 16.11 -1.14
C ALA A 138 -1.82 14.59 -0.95
N ARG A 139 -1.66 14.06 0.27
CA ARG A 139 -1.86 12.63 0.58
C ARG A 139 -3.29 12.17 0.32
N LYS A 140 -4.30 12.98 0.69
CA LYS A 140 -5.71 12.64 0.46
C LYS A 140 -6.04 12.58 -1.03
N GLU A 141 -5.58 13.55 -1.80
CA GLU A 141 -5.76 13.58 -3.25
C GLU A 141 -5.06 12.40 -3.92
N LEU A 142 -3.80 12.15 -3.55
CA LEU A 142 -3.04 11.00 -4.01
C LEU A 142 -3.76 9.68 -3.73
N MET A 143 -4.30 9.51 -2.53
CA MET A 143 -4.98 8.27 -2.15
C MET A 143 -6.26 8.05 -2.97
N VAL A 144 -6.99 9.12 -3.32
CA VAL A 144 -8.14 9.02 -4.24
C VAL A 144 -7.70 8.48 -5.61
N GLU A 145 -6.56 8.91 -6.13
CA GLU A 145 -6.01 8.41 -7.40
C GLU A 145 -5.52 6.96 -7.29
N ILE A 146 -4.71 6.66 -6.26
CA ILE A 146 -4.18 5.31 -6.02
C ILE A 146 -5.32 4.30 -5.85
N LYS A 147 -6.39 4.66 -5.13
CA LYS A 147 -7.56 3.79 -4.94
C LYS A 147 -8.22 3.41 -6.27
N LYS A 148 -8.36 4.37 -7.19
CA LYS A 148 -8.88 4.10 -8.55
C LYS A 148 -8.00 3.12 -9.31
N ILE A 149 -6.68 3.26 -9.17
CA ILE A 149 -5.70 2.38 -9.82
C ILE A 149 -5.76 0.97 -9.22
N ILE A 150 -5.82 0.85 -7.89
CA ILE A 150 -5.92 -0.43 -7.17
C ILE A 150 -7.17 -1.21 -7.58
N LEU A 151 -8.32 -0.54 -7.68
CA LEU A 151 -9.58 -1.17 -8.08
C LEU A 151 -9.55 -1.75 -9.50
N GLN A 152 -8.62 -1.31 -10.34
CA GLN A 152 -8.43 -1.79 -11.72
C GLN A 152 -7.16 -2.64 -11.87
N HIS A 153 -6.46 -2.92 -10.77
CA HIS A 153 -5.14 -3.53 -10.80
C HIS A 153 -5.24 -5.06 -10.98
N PRO A 154 -4.69 -5.64 -12.07
CA PRO A 154 -4.93 -7.05 -12.40
C PRO A 154 -4.38 -8.04 -11.37
N LEU A 155 -3.28 -7.72 -10.67
CA LEU A 155 -2.73 -8.60 -9.62
C LEU A 155 -3.43 -8.46 -8.25
N LEU A 156 -4.26 -7.42 -8.09
CA LEU A 156 -5.08 -7.22 -6.89
C LEU A 156 -6.52 -7.67 -7.11
N ASP A 157 -6.88 -8.00 -8.35
CA ASP A 157 -8.18 -8.56 -8.67
C ASP A 157 -8.42 -9.85 -7.88
N GLY A 158 -9.63 -9.96 -7.30
CA GLY A 158 -9.99 -11.05 -6.39
C GLY A 158 -9.30 -11.04 -5.01
N LYS A 159 -8.49 -10.02 -4.67
CA LYS A 159 -7.82 -9.88 -3.35
C LYS A 159 -8.36 -8.74 -2.48
N LEU A 160 -9.24 -7.90 -3.02
CA LEU A 160 -9.77 -6.70 -2.34
C LEU A 160 -11.03 -6.98 -1.49
N ASN A 161 -11.68 -8.12 -1.72
CA ASN A 161 -12.91 -8.48 -1.02
C ASN A 161 -12.65 -9.63 -0.06
N PHE A 162 -13.01 -9.42 1.21
CA PHE A 162 -13.01 -10.49 2.18
C PHE A 162 -14.14 -11.48 1.85
N PRO A 163 -13.91 -12.80 1.87
CA PRO A 163 -14.96 -13.77 1.58
C PRO A 163 -16.07 -13.73 2.62
N VAL A 164 -17.30 -14.04 2.21
CA VAL A 164 -18.44 -14.09 3.13
C VAL A 164 -18.33 -15.35 4.00
N ILE A 165 -17.91 -15.16 5.25
CA ILE A 165 -17.80 -16.23 6.25
C ILE A 165 -18.78 -15.92 7.39
N ARG A 166 -19.53 -16.94 7.85
CA ARG A 166 -20.40 -16.80 9.03
C ARG A 166 -19.56 -16.43 10.25
N SER A 167 -20.06 -15.55 11.13
CA SER A 167 -19.34 -15.18 12.35
C SER A 167 -18.96 -16.39 13.20
N HIS A 168 -17.80 -16.30 13.84
CA HIS A 168 -17.21 -17.30 14.72
C HIS A 168 -17.02 -18.67 14.05
N ARG A 169 -16.78 -18.71 12.72
CA ARG A 169 -16.75 -19.97 11.98
C ARG A 169 -15.66 -20.91 12.47
N LEU A 170 -14.45 -20.39 12.72
CA LEU A 170 -13.34 -21.19 13.23
C LEU A 170 -13.67 -21.81 14.61
N ARG A 171 -14.21 -21.01 15.52
CA ARG A 171 -14.66 -21.45 16.85
C ARG A 171 -15.73 -22.55 16.74
N ASN A 172 -16.73 -22.35 15.89
CA ASN A 172 -17.82 -23.30 15.68
C ASN A 172 -17.32 -24.64 15.13
N LEU A 173 -16.41 -24.61 14.14
CA LEU A 173 -15.82 -25.82 13.58
C LEU A 173 -15.02 -26.63 14.62
N LEU A 174 -14.27 -25.95 15.50
CA LEU A 174 -13.55 -26.61 16.58
C LEU A 174 -14.52 -27.23 17.58
N ASN A 175 -15.56 -26.49 17.99
CA ASN A 175 -16.57 -26.97 18.94
C ASN A 175 -17.29 -28.23 18.42
N GLU A 176 -17.71 -28.25 17.15
CA GLU A 176 -18.35 -29.42 16.53
C GLU A 176 -17.45 -30.68 16.56
N ARG A 177 -16.14 -30.50 16.41
CA ARG A 177 -15.17 -31.61 16.47
C ARG A 177 -14.97 -32.13 17.88
N PHE A 178 -14.87 -31.27 18.88
CA PHE A 178 -14.68 -31.71 20.27
C PHE A 178 -15.93 -32.42 20.82
N HIS A 179 -17.14 -31.99 20.45
CA HIS A 179 -18.39 -32.64 20.88
C HIS A 179 -18.70 -33.97 20.16
N SER A 180 -18.06 -34.24 19.01
CA SER A 180 -18.24 -35.50 18.29
C SER A 180 -17.26 -36.60 18.72
N ILE A 181 -16.30 -36.27 19.58
CA ILE A 181 -15.26 -37.19 20.11
C ILE A 181 -15.51 -37.50 21.60
N SER A 182 -16.35 -36.73 22.30
CA SER A 182 -16.85 -36.95 23.67
C SER A 182 -18.11 -37.78 23.71
#